data_AF-A0A8T5RFC3-F1
#
_entry.id   AF-A0A8T5RFC3-F1
#
_cell.length_a   1.000
_cell.length_b   1.000
_cell.length_c   1.000
_cell.angle_alpha   90.00
_cell.angle_beta   90.00
_cell.angle_gamma   90.00
#
_symmetry.space_group_name_H-M   'P 1'
#
loop_
_entity.id
_entity.type
_entity.pdbx_description
1 polymer ?
#
loop_
_entity_poly.entity_id
_entity_poly.type
_entity_poly.pdbx_seq_one_letter_code
_entity_poly.pdbx_strand_id
1 'polypeptide(L)'
;LECLICYNITKGKELTLEDFLKEGEKKRFRFLVDMISLRSNQITERFINICHMNNILALSWDFIKYEDPLVEIKKIISMGIDGVLFDDYNNISLIRNWMDNIGIIH
;
A
#
# COMPACT_ATOMS: atom_id res chain seq x y z
N LEU A 1 -5.42 -22.41 8.92
CA LEU A 1 -5.60 -21.16 8.16
C LEU A 1 -5.56 -20.04 9.17
N GLU A 2 -4.45 -19.33 9.22
CA GLU A 2 -4.35 -18.09 9.99
C GLU A 2 -5.06 -16.99 9.19
N CYS A 3 -5.86 -16.17 9.89
CA CYS A 3 -6.60 -15.08 9.25
C CYS A 3 -5.70 -13.84 9.22
N LEU A 4 -5.33 -13.37 8.02
CA LEU A 4 -4.55 -12.14 7.88
C LEU A 4 -5.48 -10.92 8.03
N ILE A 5 -5.05 -9.96 8.83
CA ILE A 5 -5.81 -8.75 9.17
C ILE A 5 -5.24 -7.56 8.42
N CYS A 6 -6.09 -6.92 7.61
CA CYS A 6 -5.78 -5.66 6.94
C CYS A 6 -6.52 -4.50 7.61
N TYR A 7 -5.76 -3.51 8.10
CA TYR A 7 -6.33 -2.29 8.66
C TYR A 7 -6.36 -1.16 7.64
N ASN A 8 -7.55 -0.60 7.40
CA ASN A 8 -7.70 0.57 6.55
C ASN A 8 -7.47 1.85 7.35
N ILE A 9 -6.24 2.35 7.34
CA ILE A 9 -5.84 3.51 8.13
C ILE A 9 -6.52 4.81 7.69
N THR A 10 -6.96 4.91 6.43
CA THR A 10 -7.75 6.06 5.96
C THR A 10 -9.15 6.11 6.59
N LYS A 11 -9.70 4.95 6.99
CA LYS A 11 -11.04 4.83 7.60
C LYS A 11 -11.01 4.58 9.11
N GLY A 12 -9.84 4.26 9.64
CA GLY A 12 -9.58 4.03 11.05
C GLY A 12 -9.79 5.28 11.90
N LYS A 13 -10.39 5.09 13.08
CA LYS A 13 -10.60 6.17 14.07
C LYS A 13 -9.55 6.18 15.17
N GLU A 14 -9.02 5.02 15.53
CA GLU A 14 -8.16 4.86 16.71
C GLU A 14 -6.69 5.09 16.39
N LEU A 15 -6.28 4.72 15.17
CA LEU A 15 -4.93 4.93 14.68
C LEU A 15 -4.99 5.77 13.41
N THR A 16 -4.51 7.01 13.51
CA THR A 16 -4.37 7.90 12.36
C THR A 16 -3.07 7.61 11.61
N LEU A 17 -2.97 8.09 10.36
CA LEU A 17 -1.72 8.01 9.60
C LEU A 17 -0.55 8.67 10.33
N GLU A 18 -0.77 9.83 10.94
CA GLU A 18 0.30 10.56 11.66
C GLU A 18 0.80 9.76 12.87
N ASP A 19 -0.11 9.21 13.67
CA ASP A 19 0.24 8.37 14.82
C ASP A 19 1.02 7.13 14.39
N PHE A 20 0.55 6.48 13.32
CA PHE A 20 1.23 5.32 12.74
C PHE A 20 2.67 5.66 12.32
N LEU A 21 2.87 6.75 11.58
CA LEU A 21 4.20 7.13 11.11
C LEU A 21 5.13 7.45 12.30
N LYS A 22 4.62 8.16 13.33
CA LYS A 22 5.41 8.55 14.50
C LYS A 22 5.77 7.38 15.41
N GLU A 23 4.86 6.45 15.64
CA GLU A 23 5.09 5.30 16.54
C GLU A 23 5.77 4.13 15.83
N GLY A 24 5.51 3.96 14.53
CA GLY A 24 6.17 2.97 13.67
C GLY A 24 7.67 3.21 13.53
N GLU A 25 8.12 4.47 13.49
CA GLU A 25 9.55 4.84 13.51
C GLU A 25 10.28 4.33 14.78
N LYS A 26 9.56 4.23 15.89
CA LYS A 26 10.11 3.78 17.18
C LYS A 26 10.04 2.28 17.37
N LYS A 27 9.45 1.52 16.42
CA LYS A 27 9.09 0.10 16.57
C LYS A 27 8.27 -0.18 17.83
N ARG A 28 7.41 0.76 18.23
CA ARG A 28 6.55 0.64 19.43
C ARG A 28 5.11 0.29 19.10
N PHE A 29 4.88 -0.19 17.88
CA PHE A 29 3.55 -0.45 17.37
C PHE A 29 2.93 -1.65 18.10
N ARG A 30 1.90 -1.40 18.91
CA ARG A 30 1.21 -2.43 19.69
C ARG A 30 0.04 -3.08 18.96
N PHE A 31 -0.26 -2.59 17.77
CA PHE A 31 -1.39 -3.03 16.97
C PHE A 31 -0.92 -4.13 16.03
N LEU A 32 -1.41 -5.36 16.25
CA LEU A 32 -1.02 -6.54 15.49
C LEU A 32 -1.89 -6.62 14.23
N VAL A 33 -1.34 -6.17 13.11
CA VAL A 33 -1.94 -6.32 11.79
C VAL A 33 -0.89 -6.81 10.81
N ASP A 34 -1.33 -7.63 9.87
CA ASP A 34 -0.47 -8.17 8.84
C ASP A 34 -0.31 -7.18 7.68
N MET A 35 -1.33 -6.34 7.47
CA MET A 35 -1.40 -5.41 6.35
C MET A 35 -2.02 -4.07 6.77
N ILE A 36 -1.55 -2.99 6.15
CA ILE A 36 -2.20 -1.67 6.24
C ILE A 36 -2.50 -1.18 4.83
N SER A 37 -3.77 -0.85 4.58
CA SER A 37 -4.19 -0.21 3.34
C SER A 37 -4.35 1.30 3.53
N LEU A 38 -3.68 2.10 2.70
CA LEU A 38 -3.79 3.55 2.69
C LEU A 38 -4.28 4.04 1.32
N ARG A 39 -5.15 5.06 1.32
CA ARG A 39 -5.63 5.67 0.08
C ARG A 39 -4.45 6.14 -0.78
N SER A 40 -4.53 5.88 -2.08
CA SER A 40 -3.54 6.18 -3.11
C SER A 40 -2.92 7.59 -3.00
N ASN A 41 -3.76 8.61 -2.80
CA ASN A 41 -3.31 10.00 -2.71
C ASN A 41 -2.57 10.37 -1.41
N GLN A 42 -2.42 9.42 -0.48
CA GLN A 42 -1.68 9.59 0.78
C GLN A 42 -0.43 8.70 0.85
N ILE A 43 -0.17 7.87 -0.16
CA ILE A 43 0.99 6.98 -0.19
C ILE A 43 2.28 7.79 -0.31
N THR A 44 3.26 7.43 0.53
CA THR A 44 4.61 8.00 0.51
C THR A 44 5.62 6.88 0.74
N GLU A 45 6.88 7.07 0.31
CA GLU A 45 7.96 6.12 0.61
C GLU A 45 8.13 5.94 2.13
N ARG A 46 7.95 7.02 2.90
CA ARG A 46 7.99 6.96 4.37
C ARG A 46 6.96 5.99 4.93
N PHE A 47 5.73 6.01 4.41
CA PHE A 47 4.69 5.06 4.82
C PHE A 47 5.08 3.60 4.51
N ILE A 48 5.55 3.34 3.28
CA ILE A 48 5.96 2.00 2.84
C ILE A 48 7.11 1.49 3.71
N ASN A 49 8.15 2.30 3.90
CA ASN A 49 9.31 1.96 4.72
C ASN A 49 8.91 1.64 6.16
N ILE A 50 7.99 2.41 6.75
CA ILE A 50 7.51 2.15 8.12
C ILE A 50 6.72 0.85 8.20
N CYS A 51 5.92 0.50 7.19
CA CYS A 51 5.25 -0.79 7.13
C CYS A 51 6.29 -1.93 7.11
N HIS A 52 7.24 -1.89 6.18
CA HIS A 52 8.29 -2.91 6.04
C HIS A 52 9.16 -3.05 7.30
N MET A 53 9.56 -1.94 7.92
CA MET A 53 10.33 -1.93 9.16
C MET A 53 9.62 -2.63 10.33
N ASN A 54 8.29 -2.71 10.28
CA ASN A 54 7.44 -3.34 11.28
C ASN A 54 6.85 -4.69 10.81
N ASN A 55 7.36 -5.26 9.70
CA ASN A 55 6.87 -6.50 9.09
C ASN A 55 5.38 -6.47 8.71
N ILE A 56 4.90 -5.31 8.24
CA ILE A 56 3.54 -5.09 7.78
C ILE A 56 3.58 -4.91 6.26
N LEU A 57 2.65 -5.52 5.53
CA LEU A 57 2.49 -5.27 4.10
C LEU A 57 1.75 -3.94 3.87
N ALA A 58 2.33 -3.07 3.04
CA ALA A 58 1.75 -1.82 2.60
C ALA A 58 0.86 -2.05 1.37
N LEU A 59 -0.42 -1.70 1.47
CA LEU A 59 -1.38 -1.78 0.37
C LEU A 59 -1.97 -0.41 0.01
N SER A 60 -2.44 -0.23 -1.22
CA SER A 60 -3.14 0.99 -1.63
C SER A 60 -4.38 0.77 -2.49
N TRP A 61 -5.32 1.73 -2.46
CA TRP A 61 -6.65 1.70 -3.08
C TRP A 61 -7.15 3.11 -3.48
N ASP A 62 -8.28 3.23 -4.18
CA ASP A 62 -8.93 4.50 -4.63
C ASP A 62 -8.17 5.21 -5.77
N PHE A 63 -7.85 4.49 -6.84
CA PHE A 63 -7.21 5.04 -8.05
C PHE A 63 -8.22 5.62 -9.05
N ILE A 64 -9.52 5.37 -8.88
CA ILE A 64 -10.59 5.82 -9.79
C ILE A 64 -10.67 7.34 -10.00
N LYS A 65 -10.06 8.13 -9.10
CA LYS A 65 -10.09 9.60 -9.16
C LYS A 65 -8.96 10.22 -9.96
N TYR A 66 -7.97 9.43 -10.36
CA TYR A 66 -6.87 9.94 -11.18
C TYR A 66 -7.29 10.03 -12.63
N GLU A 67 -6.78 11.06 -13.31
CA GLU A 67 -6.91 11.20 -14.76
C GLU A 67 -6.22 10.03 -15.48
N ASP A 68 -5.05 9.61 -14.98
CA ASP A 68 -4.34 8.41 -15.42
C ASP A 68 -4.02 7.48 -14.23
N PRO A 69 -4.93 6.54 -13.92
CA PRO A 69 -4.74 5.57 -12.86
C PRO A 69 -3.51 4.68 -13.07
N LEU A 70 -3.15 4.34 -14.32
CA LEU A 70 -2.03 3.45 -14.61
C LEU A 70 -0.69 4.09 -14.27
N VAL A 71 -0.54 5.39 -14.56
CA VAL A 71 0.67 6.14 -14.18
C VAL A 71 0.86 6.14 -12.67
N GLU A 72 -0.18 6.41 -11.90
CA GLU A 72 -0.07 6.43 -10.44
C GLU A 72 0.15 5.04 -9.84
N ILE A 73 -0.50 3.99 -10.38
CA ILE A 73 -0.24 2.61 -9.95
C ILE A 73 1.22 2.21 -10.19
N LYS A 74 1.77 2.49 -11.38
CA LYS A 74 3.18 2.20 -11.71
C LYS A 74 4.15 2.94 -10.79
N LYS A 75 3.85 4.20 -10.50
CA LYS A 75 4.63 5.03 -9.59
C LYS A 75 4.70 4.43 -8.19
N ILE A 76 3.57 4.05 -7.59
CA ILE A 76 3.57 3.46 -6.25
C ILE A 76 4.21 2.06 -6.22
N ILE A 77 4.08 1.27 -7.29
CA ILE A 77 4.80 -0.01 -7.43
C ILE A 77 6.31 0.25 -7.44
N SER A 78 6.75 1.28 -8.16
CA SER A 78 8.16 1.67 -8.21
C SER A 78 8.69 2.18 -6.85
N MET A 79 7.81 2.64 -5.96
CA MET A 79 8.14 3.00 -4.58
C MET A 79 8.25 1.77 -3.64
N GLY A 80 7.98 0.55 -4.14
CA GLY A 80 8.11 -0.68 -3.38
C GLY A 80 6.86 -1.07 -2.57
N ILE A 81 5.66 -0.63 -2.97
CA ILE A 81 4.43 -1.06 -2.30
C ILE A 81 4.17 -2.57 -2.52
N ASP A 82 3.61 -3.25 -1.51
CA ASP A 82 3.41 -4.71 -1.56
C ASP A 82 2.15 -5.11 -2.33
N GLY A 83 1.16 -4.22 -2.43
CA GLY A 83 -0.05 -4.52 -3.18
C GLY A 83 -0.93 -3.33 -3.53
N VAL A 84 -1.70 -3.51 -4.58
CA VAL A 84 -2.61 -2.53 -5.16
C VAL A 84 -3.99 -3.15 -5.30
N LEU A 85 -5.01 -2.48 -4.78
CA LEU A 85 -6.41 -2.82 -4.95
C LEU A 85 -6.93 -2.03 -6.15
N PHE A 86 -7.24 -2.75 -7.23
CA PHE A 86 -7.67 -2.17 -8.49
C PHE A 86 -9.17 -1.85 -8.46
N ASP A 87 -9.54 -0.59 -8.69
CA ASP A 87 -10.94 -0.20 -8.88
C ASP A 87 -11.47 -0.63 -10.26
N ASP A 88 -10.59 -0.66 -11.27
CA ASP A 88 -10.86 -1.18 -12.61
C ASP A 88 -9.99 -2.42 -12.88
N TYR A 89 -10.64 -3.57 -13.06
CA TYR A 89 -9.96 -4.85 -13.29
C TYR A 89 -9.19 -4.89 -14.61
N ASN A 90 -9.53 -4.05 -15.60
CA ASN A 90 -8.82 -4.00 -16.88
C ASN A 90 -7.34 -3.61 -16.68
N ASN A 91 -7.06 -2.79 -15.66
CA ASN A 91 -5.72 -2.34 -15.32
C ASN A 91 -4.80 -3.49 -14.85
N ILE A 92 -5.34 -4.60 -14.35
CA ILE A 92 -4.55 -5.74 -13.84
C ILE A 92 -3.65 -6.31 -14.95
N SER A 93 -4.22 -6.54 -16.13
CA SER A 93 -3.48 -7.09 -17.27
C SER A 93 -2.39 -6.15 -17.77
N LEU A 94 -2.70 -4.85 -17.80
CA LEU A 94 -1.77 -3.80 -18.25
C LEU A 94 -0.59 -3.65 -17.30
N ILE A 95 -0.84 -3.67 -15.99
CA ILE A 95 0.22 -3.61 -14.97
C ILE A 95 1.06 -4.88 -14.98
N ARG A 96 0.45 -6.07 -15.10
CA ARG A 96 1.21 -7.33 -15.20
C ARG A 96 2.17 -7.32 -16.39
N ASN A 97 1.66 -6.98 -17.58
CA ASN A 97 2.49 -6.89 -18.78
C ASN A 97 3.60 -5.85 -18.64
N TRP A 98 3.31 -4.72 -17.98
CA TRP A 98 4.35 -3.72 -17.70
C TRP A 98 5.43 -4.27 -16.76
N MET A 99 5.06 -4.96 -15.67
CA MET A 99 6.00 -5.55 -14.71
C MET A 99 6.89 -6.64 -15.35
N ASP A 100 6.32 -7.46 -16.24
CA ASP A 100 7.07 -8.46 -17.01
C ASP A 100 8.17 -7.80 -17.87
N ASN A 101 7.83 -6.71 -18.56
CA ASN A 101 8.75 -5.99 -19.44
C ASN A 101 9.92 -5.32 -18.71
N ILE A 102 9.76 -5.01 -17.42
CA ILE A 102 10.81 -4.39 -16.59
C ILE A 102 11.49 -5.38 -15.64
N GLY A 103 11.15 -6.67 -15.73
CA GLY A 103 11.79 -7.74 -14.97
C GLY A 103 11.50 -7.73 -13.47
N ILE A 104 10.33 -7.22 -13.05
CA ILE A 104 9.93 -7.15 -11.63
C ILE A 104 9.19 -8.42 -11.16
N ILE A 105 8.73 -9.28 -12.07
CA ILE A 105 8.06 -10.53 -11.69
C ILE A 105 9.09 -11.67 -11.56
N HIS A 106 9.20 -12.22 -10.34
CA HIS A 106 9.84 -13.51 -10.07
C HIS A 106 8.80 -14.63 -10.10
#